data_AF-A0A7S1X524-F1
#
_entry.id   AF-A0A7S1X524-F1
#
_cell.length_a   1.000
_cell.length_b   1.000
_cell.length_c   1.000
_cell.angle_alpha   90.00
_cell.angle_beta   90.00
_cell.angle_gamma   90.00
#
_symmetry.space_group_name_H-M   'P 1'
#
loop_
_entity.id
_entity.type
_entity.pdbx_description
1 polymer ?
#
loop_
_entity_poly.entity_id
_entity_poly.type
_entity_poly.pdbx_seq_one_letter_code
_entity_poly.pdbx_strand_id
1 'polypeptide(L)'
;RIVAIGGVFRFLSFPWNVFDAAMVSVGYTQFLPTTGGGADSFRALRAIRALRPLRTITRFKSLRSVVVCFMEAIPLLASVATLLIFFLFLFGIAGVQVFGEVYHYACQDADTGYVEEGPNLA
;
A
#
# COMPACT_ATOMS: atom_id res chain seq x y z
N ARG A 1 -6.59 2.05 -30.41
CA ARG A 1 -7.53 1.54 -29.37
C ARG A 1 -8.54 2.59 -28.92
N ILE A 2 -8.11 3.80 -28.56
CA ILE A 2 -9.02 4.89 -28.12
C ILE A 2 -10.05 5.29 -29.20
N VAL A 3 -9.61 5.47 -30.46
CA VAL A 3 -10.51 5.83 -31.58
C VAL A 3 -11.51 4.72 -31.93
N ALA A 4 -11.15 3.45 -31.71
CA ALA A 4 -12.00 2.31 -32.02
C ALA A 4 -13.13 2.07 -30.99
N ILE A 5 -13.01 2.63 -29.78
CA ILE A 5 -13.96 2.44 -28.67
C ILE A 5 -14.94 3.65 -28.58
N GLY A 6 -14.77 4.67 -29.42
CA GLY A 6 -15.66 5.83 -29.48
C GLY A 6 -15.33 6.93 -28.46
N GLY A 7 -14.09 7.01 -27.99
CA GLY A 7 -13.60 8.14 -27.19
C GLY A 7 -12.88 7.75 -25.88
N VAL A 8 -12.25 8.75 -25.25
CA VAL A 8 -11.44 8.59 -24.03
C VAL A 8 -12.29 8.20 -22.82
N PHE A 9 -13.49 8.77 -22.69
CA PHE A 9 -14.39 8.48 -21.56
C PHE A 9 -14.79 7.00 -21.51
N ARG A 10 -15.12 6.41 -22.66
CA ARG A 10 -15.50 4.99 -22.75
C ARG A 10 -14.30 4.05 -22.60
N PHE A 11 -13.10 4.53 -22.93
CA PHE A 11 -11.85 3.82 -22.65
C PHE A 11 -11.56 3.75 -21.14
N LEU A 12 -11.84 4.81 -20.38
CA LEU A 12 -11.61 4.87 -18.93
C LEU A 12 -12.62 4.06 -18.11
N SER A 13 -13.77 3.66 -18.67
CA SER A 13 -14.73 2.81 -17.95
C SER A 13 -14.28 1.34 -17.81
N PHE A 14 -13.30 0.90 -18.61
CA PHE A 14 -12.80 -0.47 -18.54
C PHE A 14 -11.52 -0.55 -17.70
N PRO A 15 -11.51 -1.30 -16.58
CA PRO A 15 -10.38 -1.30 -15.64
C PRO A 15 -9.06 -1.78 -16.28
N TRP A 16 -9.14 -2.72 -17.21
CA TRP A 16 -7.97 -3.20 -17.97
C TRP A 16 -7.37 -2.15 -18.90
N ASN A 17 -8.19 -1.27 -19.46
CA ASN A 17 -7.74 -0.19 -20.33
C ASN A 17 -7.15 0.97 -19.52
N VAL A 18 -7.74 1.27 -18.35
CA VAL A 18 -7.19 2.22 -17.38
C VAL A 18 -5.81 1.78 -16.90
N PHE A 19 -5.68 0.50 -16.56
CA PHE A 19 -4.40 -0.06 -16.14
C PHE A 19 -3.32 0.05 -17.25
N ASP A 20 -3.68 -0.28 -18.49
CA ASP A 20 -2.76 -0.14 -19.64
C ASP A 20 -2.33 1.33 -19.84
N ALA A 21 -3.27 2.28 -19.73
CA ALA A 21 -2.95 3.71 -19.82
C ALA A 21 -2.06 4.21 -18.67
N ALA A 22 -2.27 3.73 -17.44
CA ALA A 22 -1.41 4.04 -16.30
C ALA A 22 0.02 3.50 -16.53
N MET A 23 0.16 2.29 -17.06
CA MET A 23 1.49 1.74 -17.34
C MET A 23 2.20 2.45 -18.49
N VAL A 24 1.44 2.95 -19.47
CA VAL A 24 1.97 3.79 -20.55
C VAL A 24 2.42 5.16 -20.01
N SER A 25 1.63 5.82 -19.15
CA SER A 25 2.00 7.10 -18.54
C SER A 25 3.25 6.99 -17.67
N VAL A 26 3.37 5.91 -16.88
CA VAL A 26 4.57 5.54 -16.13
C VAL A 26 5.80 5.40 -17.07
N GLY A 27 5.61 4.83 -18.26
CA GLY A 27 6.66 4.72 -19.27
C GLY A 27 7.16 6.09 -19.77
N TYR A 28 6.25 7.06 -19.93
CA TYR A 28 6.61 8.41 -20.36
C TYR A 28 7.40 9.18 -19.29
N THR A 29 7.22 8.88 -18.00
CA THR A 29 8.00 9.51 -16.92
C THR A 29 9.52 9.24 -16.98
N GLN A 30 9.95 8.27 -17.79
CA GLN A 30 11.37 8.00 -18.04
C GLN A 30 12.01 9.02 -18.99
N PHE A 31 11.23 9.65 -19.87
CA PHE A 31 11.74 10.59 -20.86
C PHE A 31 11.75 12.04 -20.35
N LEU A 32 11.20 12.32 -19.16
CA LEU A 32 11.28 13.63 -18.54
C LEU A 32 12.72 13.88 -18.04
N PRO A 33 13.40 14.95 -18.49
CA PRO A 33 14.72 15.31 -17.99
C PRO A 33 14.61 15.71 -16.51
N THR A 34 15.39 15.06 -15.64
CA THR A 34 15.36 15.27 -14.19
C THR A 34 16.13 16.52 -13.73
N THR A 35 16.17 17.57 -14.55
CA THR A 35 17.11 18.69 -14.43
C THR A 35 16.59 19.89 -13.63
N GLY A 36 15.54 19.73 -12.81
CA GLY A 36 14.98 20.85 -12.04
C GLY A 36 14.40 20.46 -10.66
N GLY A 37 15.17 20.72 -9.60
CA GLY A 37 14.69 21.42 -8.39
C GLY A 37 13.61 20.85 -7.47
N GLY A 38 13.25 19.56 -7.49
CA GLY A 38 12.27 19.00 -6.54
C GLY A 38 12.67 17.62 -5.99
N ALA A 39 13.42 17.57 -4.88
CA ALA A 39 13.94 16.33 -4.30
C ALA A 39 12.85 15.25 -4.02
N ASP A 40 11.63 15.67 -3.70
CA ASP A 40 10.52 14.77 -3.38
C ASP A 40 9.85 14.17 -4.62
N SER A 41 9.68 14.96 -5.70
CA SER A 41 9.13 14.46 -6.96
C SER A 41 10.05 13.40 -7.59
N PHE A 42 11.37 13.55 -7.43
CA PHE A 42 12.33 12.57 -7.93
C PHE A 42 12.32 11.24 -7.14
N ARG A 43 12.01 11.26 -5.84
CA ARG A 43 11.83 10.03 -5.04
C ARG A 43 10.62 9.22 -5.50
N ALA A 44 9.48 9.89 -5.69
CA ALA A 44 8.26 9.25 -6.20
C ALA A 44 8.48 8.67 -7.62
N LEU A 45 9.12 9.42 -8.52
CA LEU A 45 9.47 8.94 -9.85
C LEU A 45 10.40 7.72 -9.83
N ARG A 46 11.32 7.64 -8.86
CA ARG A 46 12.19 6.48 -8.65
C ARG A 46 11.41 5.25 -8.16
N ALA A 47 10.47 5.43 -7.23
CA ALA A 47 9.59 4.36 -6.77
C ALA A 47 8.67 3.83 -7.89
N ILE A 48 8.13 4.73 -8.72
CA ILE A 48 7.31 4.37 -9.88
C ILE A 48 8.10 3.52 -10.90
N ARG A 49 9.40 3.78 -11.08
CA ARG A 49 10.27 2.92 -11.91
C ARG A 49 10.44 1.50 -11.33
N ALA A 50 10.32 1.32 -10.02
CA ALA A 50 10.34 -0.01 -9.39
C ALA A 50 9.09 -0.84 -9.71
N LEU A 51 8.01 -0.22 -10.20
CA LEU A 51 6.79 -0.91 -10.66
C LEU A 51 6.90 -1.47 -12.09
N ARG A 52 8.04 -1.32 -12.78
CA ARG A 52 8.28 -1.93 -14.11
C ARG A 52 7.97 -3.43 -14.20
N PRO A 53 8.29 -4.27 -13.19
CA PRO A 53 7.90 -5.68 -13.21
C PRO A 53 6.39 -5.87 -13.36
N LEU A 54 5.58 -4.97 -12.78
CA LEU A 54 4.13 -4.97 -12.92
C LEU A 54 3.69 -4.74 -14.38
N ARG A 55 4.43 -3.91 -15.15
CA ARG A 55 4.23 -3.75 -16.60
C ARG A 55 4.42 -5.04 -17.36
N THR A 56 5.45 -5.78 -16.99
CA THR A 56 5.83 -7.03 -17.64
C THR A 56 4.79 -8.10 -17.34
N ILE A 57 4.30 -8.15 -16.10
CA ILE A 57 3.26 -9.09 -15.67
C ILE A 57 2.00 -8.93 -16.52
N THR A 58 1.59 -7.70 -16.84
CA THR A 58 0.36 -7.46 -17.60
C THR A 58 0.48 -7.63 -19.11
N ARG A 59 1.70 -7.70 -19.65
CA ARG A 59 1.93 -8.07 -21.06
C ARG A 59 1.68 -9.56 -21.31
N PHE A 60 1.94 -10.41 -20.33
CA PHE A 60 1.75 -11.85 -20.47
C PHE A 60 0.31 -12.24 -20.19
N LYS A 61 -0.37 -12.79 -21.21
CA LYS A 61 -1.77 -13.25 -21.11
C LYS A 61 -1.99 -14.24 -19.96
N SER A 62 -0.99 -15.09 -19.67
CA SER A 62 -1.03 -16.05 -18.55
C SER A 62 -1.16 -15.36 -17.19
N LEU A 63 -0.33 -14.36 -16.91
CA LEU A 63 -0.32 -13.64 -15.64
C LEU A 63 -1.58 -12.79 -15.43
N ARG A 64 -2.15 -12.25 -16.52
CA ARG A 64 -3.44 -11.56 -16.46
C ARG A 64 -4.56 -12.48 -15.99
N SER A 65 -4.57 -13.74 -16.43
CA SER A 65 -5.58 -14.72 -16.01
C SER A 65 -5.52 -15.00 -14.52
N VAL A 66 -4.31 -15.06 -13.96
CA VAL A 66 -4.08 -15.24 -12.53
C VAL A 66 -4.65 -14.06 -11.74
N VAL A 67 -4.39 -12.83 -12.17
CA VAL A 67 -4.95 -11.62 -11.53
C VAL A 67 -6.48 -11.60 -11.59
N VAL A 68 -7.08 -11.98 -12.71
CA VAL A 68 -8.56 -12.09 -12.82
C VAL A 68 -9.11 -13.07 -11.78
N CYS A 69 -8.51 -14.25 -11.66
CA CYS A 69 -8.90 -15.26 -10.67
C CYS A 69 -8.77 -14.74 -9.24
N PHE A 70 -7.67 -14.02 -8.93
CA PHE A 70 -7.54 -13.36 -7.64
C PHE A 70 -8.65 -12.34 -7.39
N MET A 71 -8.94 -11.46 -8.36
CA MET A 71 -10.00 -10.46 -8.24
C MET A 71 -11.38 -11.08 -8.05
N GLU A 72 -11.65 -12.24 -8.64
CA GLU A 72 -12.88 -13.02 -8.44
C GLU A 72 -12.94 -13.66 -7.04
N ALA A 73 -11.80 -14.03 -6.45
CA ALA A 73 -11.72 -14.58 -5.09
C ALA A 73 -11.80 -13.50 -3.99
N ILE A 74 -11.44 -12.24 -4.27
CA ILE A 74 -11.51 -11.12 -3.32
C ILE A 74 -12.87 -10.97 -2.63
N PRO A 75 -14.04 -10.96 -3.30
CA PRO A 75 -15.33 -10.78 -2.61
C PRO A 75 -15.61 -11.87 -1.58
N LEU A 76 -15.22 -13.12 -1.85
CA LEU A 76 -15.34 -14.21 -0.89
C LEU A 76 -14.40 -13.98 0.30
N LEU A 77 -13.14 -13.62 0.03
CA LEU A 77 -12.15 -13.36 1.06
C LEU A 77 -12.48 -12.13 1.92
N ALA A 78 -13.10 -11.11 1.32
CA ALA A 78 -13.50 -9.87 1.99
C ALA A 78 -14.50 -10.12 3.12
N SER A 79 -15.41 -11.09 2.96
CA SER A 79 -16.35 -11.48 4.02
C SER A 79 -15.64 -12.00 5.26
N VAL A 80 -14.66 -12.90 5.08
CA VAL A 80 -13.84 -13.46 6.16
C VAL A 80 -12.90 -12.41 6.75
N ALA A 81 -12.27 -11.59 5.90
CA ALA A 81 -11.37 -10.53 6.32
C ALA A 81 -12.10 -9.47 7.16
N THR A 82 -13.34 -9.13 6.81
CA THR A 82 -14.16 -8.19 7.60
C THR A 82 -14.42 -8.73 9.00
N LEU A 83 -14.78 -10.01 9.11
CA LEU A 83 -14.97 -10.67 10.40
C LEU A 83 -13.67 -10.73 11.20
N LEU A 84 -12.54 -11.03 10.54
CA LEU A 84 -11.22 -11.03 11.17
C LEU A 84 -10.84 -9.65 11.71
N ILE A 85 -11.04 -8.59 10.92
CA ILE A 85 -10.76 -7.21 11.34
C ILE A 85 -11.65 -6.82 12.53
N PHE A 86 -12.93 -7.19 12.50
CA PHE A 86 -13.85 -6.94 13.61
C PHE A 86 -13.39 -7.67 14.89
N PHE A 87 -12.99 -8.93 14.76
CA PHE A 87 -12.44 -9.70 15.87
C PHE A 87 -11.16 -9.06 16.43
N LEU A 88 -10.19 -8.74 15.57
CA LEU A 88 -8.96 -8.05 15.95
C LEU A 88 -9.23 -6.69 16.62
N PHE A 89 -10.27 -5.98 16.20
CA PHE A 89 -10.68 -4.73 16.82
C PHE A 89 -11.17 -4.93 18.26
N LEU A 90 -11.97 -5.96 18.53
CA LEU A 90 -12.41 -6.30 19.90
C LEU A 90 -11.21 -6.64 20.80
N PHE A 91 -10.29 -7.48 20.31
CA PHE A 91 -9.06 -7.80 21.05
C PHE A 91 -8.13 -6.59 21.18
N GLY A 92 -8.13 -5.68 20.20
CA GLY A 92 -7.39 -4.42 20.28
C GLY A 92 -7.87 -3.54 21.43
N ILE A 93 -9.19 -3.36 21.55
CA ILE A 93 -9.77 -2.60 22.69
C ILE A 93 -9.46 -3.31 24.01
N ALA A 94 -9.69 -4.62 24.09
CA ALA A 94 -9.40 -5.39 25.29
C ALA A 94 -7.91 -5.31 25.68
N GLY A 95 -7.01 -5.39 24.68
CA GLY A 95 -5.57 -5.27 24.88
C GLY A 95 -5.18 -3.89 25.42
N VAL A 96 -5.75 -2.80 24.91
CA VAL A 96 -5.49 -1.46 25.44
C VAL A 96 -6.00 -1.32 26.87
N GLN A 97 -7.14 -1.91 27.22
CA GLN A 97 -7.66 -1.87 28.59
C GLN A 97 -6.82 -2.68 29.58
N VAL A 98 -6.28 -3.83 29.15
CA VAL A 98 -5.45 -4.70 30.01
C VAL A 98 -4.01 -4.19 30.14
N PHE A 99 -3.43 -3.67 29.05
CA PHE A 99 -2.01 -3.34 28.97
C PHE A 99 -1.70 -1.84 28.87
N GLY A 100 -2.71 -0.97 28.86
CA GLY A 100 -2.53 0.48 28.63
C GLY A 100 -1.61 1.15 29.64
N GLU A 101 -1.75 0.82 30.92
CA GLU A 101 -0.93 1.39 32.00
C GLU A 101 0.27 0.52 32.38
N VAL A 102 0.34 -0.72 31.86
CA VAL A 102 1.39 -1.69 32.23
C VAL A 102 2.74 -1.28 31.67
N TYR A 103 2.85 -0.47 30.62
CA TYR A 103 4.15 -0.11 30.07
C TYR A 103 4.73 1.23 30.59
N HIS A 104 4.05 1.88 31.53
CA HIS A 104 4.44 3.21 32.05
C HIS A 104 5.06 3.20 33.45
N TYR A 105 5.36 2.03 34.03
CA TYR A 105 5.89 1.94 35.40
C TYR A 105 7.41 2.16 35.54
N ALA A 106 8.15 2.36 34.44
CA ALA A 106 9.60 2.54 34.47
C ALA A 106 10.03 3.73 33.62
N CYS A 107 10.86 4.60 34.20
CA CYS A 107 11.55 5.67 33.46
C CYS A 107 12.98 5.21 33.19
N GLN A 108 13.42 5.31 31.94
CA GLN A 108 14.80 5.05 31.55
C GLN A 108 15.47 6.37 31.19
N ASP A 109 16.62 6.63 31.80
CA ASP A 109 17.44 7.78 31.45
C ASP A 109 17.97 7.62 30.01
N ALA A 110 17.75 8.64 29.17
CA ALA A 110 18.12 8.65 27.76
C ALA A 110 19.64 8.66 27.53
N ASP A 111 20.41 9.17 28.49
CA ASP A 111 21.86 9.36 28.34
C ASP A 111 22.66 8.16 28.88
N THR A 112 22.15 7.54 29.94
CA THR A 112 22.87 6.46 30.66
C THR A 112 22.25 5.08 30.50
N GLY A 113 20.97 5.01 30.12
CA GLY A 113 20.24 3.75 29.92
C GLY A 113 19.88 3.00 31.21
N TYR A 114 20.17 3.56 32.38
CA TYR A 114 19.76 2.98 33.66
C TYR A 114 18.27 3.22 33.91
N VAL A 115 17.61 2.28 34.59
CA VAL A 115 16.19 2.37 34.95
C VAL A 115 16.08 3.06 36.31
N GLU A 116 15.38 4.19 36.37
CA GLU A 116 15.13 4.92 37.60
C GLU A 116 14.01 4.20 38.38
N GLU A 117 14.32 3.67 39.57
CA GLU A 117 13.31 3.09 40.48
C GLU A 117 12.42 4.22 41.02
N GLY A 118 11.18 4.31 40.51
CA GLY A 118 10.21 5.31 40.96
C GLY A 118 9.81 5.10 42.45
N PRO A 119 9.33 6.15 43.14
CA PRO A 119 9.11 6.18 44.60
C PRO A 119 8.02 5.24 45.16
N ASN A 120 7.44 4.35 44.33
CA ASN A 120 6.36 3.44 44.71
C ASN A 120 6.79 1.96 44.72
N LEU A 121 8.09 1.67 44.70
CA LEU A 121 8.67 0.33 44.91
C LEU A 121 9.27 0.24 46.33
N ALA A 122 8.40 0.22 47.33
CA ALA A 122 8.67 -0.22 48.71
C ALA A 122 7.42 -0.93 49.26
#